data_AF-A0A561T556-F1
#
_entry.id   AF-A0A561T556-F1
#
_cell.length_a   1.000
_cell.length_b   1.000
_cell.length_c   1.000
_cell.angle_alpha   90.00
_cell.angle_beta   90.00
_cell.angle_gamma   90.00
#
_symmetry.space_group_name_H-M   'P 1'
#
loop_
_entity.id
_entity.type
_entity.pdbx_description
1 polymer ?
#
loop_
_entity_poly.entity_id
_entity_poly.type
_entity_poly.pdbx_seq_one_letter_code
_entity_poly.pdbx_strand_id
1 'polypeptide(L)' 'MRGRSGGGRGSAVNRELSAEFDGVLPRVMVEAEIAVAEAELLGQVPPGSLDELLHRLAGHRLWERAGAR' A
#
# COMPACT_ATOMS: atom_id res chain seq x y z
N MET A 1 -0.05 30.74 -1.98
CA MET A 1 -0.93 29.56 -2.09
C MET A 1 -0.20 28.44 -2.82
N ARG A 2 -0.42 27.19 -2.36
CA ARG A 2 0.02 25.87 -2.91
C ARG A 2 1.23 25.23 -2.21
N GLY A 3 0.93 24.55 -1.11
CA GLY A 3 1.73 23.43 -0.61
C GLY A 3 1.59 22.24 -1.56
N ARG A 4 2.72 21.68 -1.98
CA ARG A 4 2.82 20.38 -2.62
C ARG A 4 4.17 19.81 -2.26
N SER A 5 4.20 18.77 -1.42
CA SER A 5 5.05 17.58 -1.52
C SER A 5 4.92 16.74 -0.25
N GLY A 6 3.82 15.99 -0.15
CA GLY A 6 3.69 14.84 0.75
C GLY A 6 3.88 13.49 0.03
N GLY A 7 4.28 13.50 -1.24
CA GLY A 7 4.14 12.36 -2.16
C GLY A 7 5.33 11.39 -2.28
N GLY A 8 6.28 11.39 -1.35
CA GLY A 8 7.49 10.54 -1.48
C GLY A 8 7.30 9.09 -1.01
N ARG A 9 6.53 8.89 0.06
CA ARG A 9 6.56 7.65 0.86
C ARG A 9 5.56 6.58 0.44
N GLY A 10 4.27 6.93 0.31
CA GLY A 10 3.26 6.03 -0.25
C GLY A 10 3.58 5.56 -1.69
N SER A 11 4.35 6.34 -2.45
CA SER A 11 4.79 5.98 -3.79
C SER A 11 5.80 4.82 -3.84
N ALA A 12 6.63 4.67 -2.81
CA ALA A 12 7.62 3.61 -2.72
C ALA A 12 6.97 2.27 -2.36
N VAL A 13 6.11 2.28 -1.33
CA VAL A 13 5.32 1.10 -0.91
C VAL A 13 4.43 0.60 -2.05
N ASN A 14 3.82 1.52 -2.80
CA ASN A 14 3.03 1.17 -3.97
C ASN A 14 3.87 0.45 -5.05
N ARG A 15 5.07 0.96 -5.32
CA ARG A 15 5.97 0.34 -6.31
C ARG A 15 6.44 -1.04 -5.88
N GLU A 16 6.78 -1.23 -4.60
CA GLU A 16 7.24 -2.51 -4.06
C GLU A 16 6.13 -3.56 -4.11
N LEU A 17 4.95 -3.28 -3.55
CA LEU A 17 3.83 -4.21 -3.57
C LEU A 17 3.33 -4.50 -5.00
N SER A 18 3.31 -3.49 -5.87
CA SER A 18 2.96 -3.71 -7.29
C SER A 18 3.94 -4.67 -7.97
N ALA A 19 5.22 -4.66 -7.61
CA ALA A 19 6.22 -5.57 -8.14
C ALA A 19 6.11 -6.98 -7.53
N GLU A 20 5.84 -7.09 -6.23
CA GLU A 20 5.68 -8.38 -5.53
C GLU A 20 4.47 -9.18 -6.03
N PHE A 21 3.38 -8.48 -6.34
CA PHE A 21 2.15 -9.09 -6.82
C PHE A 21 2.02 -9.07 -8.34
N ASP A 22 3.05 -8.61 -9.07
CA ASP A 22 3.05 -8.65 -10.53
C ASP A 22 2.93 -10.10 -11.01
N GLY A 23 1.97 -10.35 -11.91
CA GLY A 23 1.66 -11.71 -12.36
C GLY A 23 0.91 -12.60 -11.35
N VAL A 24 0.74 -12.17 -10.09
CA VAL A 24 -0.08 -12.88 -9.08
C VAL A 24 -1.50 -12.29 -9.05
N LEU A 25 -1.60 -10.97 -8.99
CA LEU A 25 -2.87 -10.23 -9.00
C LEU A 25 -2.85 -9.15 -10.08
N PRO A 26 -4.02 -8.79 -10.65
CA PRO A 26 -4.13 -7.62 -11.51
C PRO A 26 -3.65 -6.37 -10.77
N ARG A 27 -2.77 -5.60 -11.43
CA ARG A 27 -2.20 -4.35 -10.88
C ARG A 27 -3.26 -3.38 -10.34
N VAL A 28 -4.42 -3.27 -11.00
CA VAL A 28 -5.53 -2.43 -10.53
C VAL A 28 -6.07 -2.88 -9.16
N MET A 29 -6.08 -4.17 -8.86
CA MET A 29 -6.49 -4.67 -7.55
C MET A 29 -5.43 -4.38 -6.49
N VAL A 30 -4.15 -4.52 -6.85
CA VAL A 30 -3.03 -4.20 -5.96
C VAL A 30 -3.07 -2.70 -5.58
N GLU A 31 -3.16 -1.82 -6.57
CA GLU A 31 -3.24 -0.37 -6.35
C GLU A 31 -4.49 0.03 -5.54
N ALA A 32 -5.65 -0.58 -5.82
CA ALA A 32 -6.87 -0.33 -5.06
C ALA A 32 -6.73 -0.75 -3.59
N GLU A 33 -6.11 -1.89 -3.32
CA GLU A 33 -5.91 -2.37 -1.95
C GLU A 33 -4.95 -1.49 -1.16
N ILE A 34 -3.88 -1.03 -1.81
CA ILE A 34 -2.92 -0.11 -1.21
C ILE A 34 -3.59 1.22 -0.85
N ALA A 35 -4.46 1.74 -1.73
CA ALA A 35 -5.20 2.96 -1.45
C ALA A 35 -6.18 2.80 -0.26
N VAL A 36 -6.85 1.66 -0.17
CA VAL A 36 -7.73 1.35 0.98
C VAL A 36 -6.93 1.24 2.27
N ALA A 37 -5.84 0.48 2.27
CA ALA A 37 -4.98 0.33 3.44
C ALA A 37 -4.32 1.65 3.86
N GLU A 38 -3.92 2.50 2.93
CA GLU A 38 -3.37 3.82 3.22
C GLU A 38 -4.42 4.71 3.88
N ALA A 39 -5.64 4.75 3.36
CA ALA A 39 -6.74 5.51 3.94
C ALA A 39 -7.12 5.02 5.35
N GLU A 40 -7.05 3.71 5.60
CA GLU A 40 -7.28 3.14 6.93
C GLU A 40 -6.19 3.56 7.93
N LEU A 41 -4.91 3.54 7.53
CA LEU A 41 -3.81 3.86 8.43
C LEU A 41 -3.59 5.37 8.60
N LEU A 42 -3.96 6.17 7.60
CA LEU A 42 -3.76 7.60 7.61
C LEU A 42 -4.50 8.25 8.80
N GLY A 43 -3.75 8.88 9.69
CA GLY A 43 -4.29 9.50 10.90
C GLY A 43 -4.55 8.54 12.06
N GLN A 44 -4.44 7.22 11.85
CA GLN A 44 -4.49 6.21 12.91
C GLN A 44 -3.11 5.79 13.40
N VAL A 45 -2.06 5.98 12.58
CA VAL A 45 -0.70 5.59 12.92
C VAL A 45 0.28 6.77 12.89
N PRO A 46 1.38 6.71 13.66
CA PRO A 46 2.44 7.69 13.55
C PRO A 46 2.98 7.77 12.12
N PRO A 47 3.30 8.97 11.60
CA PRO A 47 3.74 9.14 10.22
C PRO A 47 5.06 8.44 9.88
N GLY A 48 5.85 8.06 10.90
CA GLY A 48 7.06 7.24 10.72
C GLY A 48 6.80 5.75 10.57
N SER A 49 5.61 5.26 10.93
CA SER A 49 5.23 3.85 10.87
C SER A 49 4.27 3.53 9.73
N LEU A 50 3.76 4.56 9.04
CA LEU A 50 2.76 4.40 7.98
C LEU A 50 3.24 3.46 6.88
N ASP A 51 4.48 3.62 6.39
CA ASP A 51 4.98 2.82 5.26
C ASP A 51 5.11 1.34 5.61
N GLU A 52 5.69 1.04 6.78
CA GLU A 52 5.86 -0.34 7.26
C GLU A 52 4.50 -1.02 7.50
N LEU A 53 3.57 -0.30 8.15
CA LEU A 53 2.23 -0.84 8.45
C LEU A 53 1.38 -0.95 7.19
N LEU A 54 1.53 -0.02 6.23
CA LEU A 54 0.87 -0.07 4.94
C LEU A 54 1.34 -1.29 4.15
N HIS A 55 2.66 -1.49 4.08
CA HIS A 55 3.24 -2.64 3.40
C HIS A 55 2.74 -3.95 4.01
N ARG A 56 2.75 -4.07 5.36
CA ARG A 56 2.26 -5.27 6.05
C ARG A 56 0.76 -5.51 5.84
N LEU A 57 -0.07 -4.48 6.00
CA LEU A 57 -1.53 -4.61 5.91
C LEU A 57 -1.97 -4.94 4.48
N ALA A 58 -1.52 -4.15 3.50
CA ALA A 58 -1.84 -4.37 2.10
C ALA A 58 -1.26 -5.70 1.62
N GLY A 59 0.01 -6.01 1.93
CA GLY A 59 0.63 -7.28 1.56
C GLY A 59 -0.12 -8.49 2.13
N HIS A 60 -0.51 -8.45 3.41
CA HIS A 60 -1.30 -9.53 4.02
C HIS A 60 -2.63 -9.75 3.28
N ARG A 61 -3.40 -8.69 3.05
CA ARG A 61 -4.71 -8.78 2.38
C ARG A 61 -4.59 -9.20 0.92
N LEU A 62 -3.52 -8.82 0.24
CA LEU A 62 -3.25 -9.24 -1.13
C LEU A 62 -2.89 -10.73 -1.20
N TRP A 63 -2.08 -11.24 -0.26
CA TRP A 63 -1.80 -12.68 -0.16
C TRP A 63 -3.05 -13.50 0.14
N GLU A 64 -3.92 -13.03 1.03
CA GLU A 64 -5.21 -13.69 1.28
C GLU A 64 -6.09 -13.74 0.03
N ARG A 65 -6.11 -12.67 -0.78
CA ARG A 65 -6.83 -12.64 -2.07
C ARG A 65 -6.19 -13.50 -3.15
N ALA A 66 -4.87 -13.61 -3.17
CA ALA A 66 -4.15 -14.48 -4.09
C ALA A 66 -4.37 -15.97 -3.79
N GLY A 67 -4.95 -16.30 -2.63
CA GLY A 67 -5.16 -17.68 -2.20
C GLY A 67 -3.87 -18.42 -1.86
N ALA A 68 -2.75 -17.70 -1.74
CA ALA A 68 -1.50 -18.28 -1.28
C ALA A 68 -1.49 -18.24 0.24
N ARG A 69 -1.86 -19.39 0.82
CA ARG A 69 -1.73 -19.66 2.25
C ARG A 69 -1.49 -21.14 2.48
#